data_AF-A0AAQ4CRE1-F1
#
_entry.id   AF-A0AAQ4CRE1-F1
#
_cell.length_a   1.000
_cell.length_b   1.000
_cell.length_c   1.000
_cell.angle_alpha   90.00
_cell.angle_beta   90.00
_cell.angle_gamma   90.00
#
_symmetry.space_group_name_H-M   'P 1'
#
loop_
_entity.id
_entity.type
_entity.pdbx_description
1 polymer ?
#
loop_
_entity_poly.entity_id
_entity_poly.type
_entity_poly.pdbx_seq_one_letter_code
_entity_poly.pdbx_strand_id
1 'polypeptide(L)' 'MLFTLRDEIQNFIKSRRGELILLENARTRGQYLSYGLDREDAEICLNIAKEIINLMKKIWGNKWCSD' A
#
# COMPACT_ATOMS: atom_id res chain seq x y z
N MET A 1 -24.87 -6.77 -6.34
CA MET A 1 -24.56 -5.93 -5.16
C MET A 1 -23.57 -4.87 -5.64
N LEU A 2 -23.96 -3.60 -5.66
CA LEU A 2 -23.07 -2.50 -6.04
C LEU A 2 -22.11 -2.27 -4.86
N PHE A 3 -20.87 -2.72 -4.95
CA PHE A 3 -19.85 -2.33 -3.98
C PHE A 3 -19.55 -0.84 -4.20
N THR A 4 -19.74 -0.03 -3.16
CA THR A 4 -19.31 1.36 -3.24
C THR A 4 -17.80 1.42 -3.18
N LEU A 5 -17.18 2.46 -3.77
CA LEU A 5 -15.73 2.66 -3.71
C LEU A 5 -15.19 2.62 -2.26
N ARG A 6 -16.00 3.08 -1.30
CA ARG A 6 -15.70 3.00 0.14
C ARG A 6 -15.56 1.57 0.63
N ASP A 7 -16.44 0.67 0.20
CA ASP A 7 -16.43 -0.74 0.61
C ASP A 7 -15.20 -1.45 0.02
N GLU A 8 -14.82 -1.11 -1.21
CA GLU A 8 -13.59 -1.63 -1.83
C GLU A 8 -12.34 -1.18 -1.05
N ILE A 9 -12.25 0.09 -0.69
CA ILE A 9 -11.15 0.62 0.14
C ILE A 9 -11.11 -0.08 1.50
N GLN A 10 -12.26 -0.22 2.17
CA GLN A 10 -12.33 -0.91 3.46
C GLN A 10 -11.91 -2.38 3.36
N ASN A 11 -12.34 -3.08 2.32
CA ASN A 11 -11.96 -4.46 2.09
C ASN A 11 -10.47 -4.59 1.77
N PHE A 12 -9.90 -3.67 0.98
CA PHE A 12 -8.47 -3.62 0.72
C PHE A 12 -7.67 -3.45 2.02
N ILE A 13 -8.02 -2.47 2.86
CA ILE A 13 -7.34 -2.22 4.14
C ILE A 13 -7.45 -3.44 5.07
N LYS A 14 -8.63 -4.07 5.16
CA LYS A 14 -8.84 -5.25 6.00
C LYS A 14 -8.03 -6.45 5.53
N SER A 15 -8.03 -6.72 4.22
CA SER A 15 -7.38 -7.91 3.65
C SER A 15 -5.86 -7.79 3.55
N ARG A 16 -5.31 -6.56 3.54
CA ARG A 16 -3.87 -6.29 3.43
C ARG A 16 -3.24 -5.69 4.69
N ARG A 17 -3.92 -5.80 5.83
CA ARG A 17 -3.53 -5.06 7.04
C ARG A 17 -2.09 -5.33 7.47
N GLY A 18 -1.63 -6.58 7.39
CA GLY A 18 -0.28 -6.97 7.79
C GLY A 18 0.78 -6.36 6.89
N GLU A 19 0.58 -6.45 5.57
CA GLU A 19 1.47 -5.94 4.54
C GLU A 19 1.54 -4.41 4.56
N LEU A 20 0.41 -3.74 4.84
CA LEU A 20 0.36 -2.29 5.01
C LEU A 20 1.18 -1.83 6.24
N ILE A 21 1.08 -2.55 7.36
CA ILE A 21 1.88 -2.28 8.56
C ILE A 21 3.37 -2.53 8.29
N LEU A 22 3.70 -3.61 7.57
CA LEU A 22 5.07 -3.91 7.19
C LEU A 22 5.66 -2.78 6.32
N LEU A 23 4.91 -2.32 5.32
CA LEU A 23 5.32 -1.22 4.46
C LEU A 23 5.54 0.09 5.25
N GLU A 24 4.64 0.43 6.18
CA GLU A 24 4.77 1.61 7.03
C GLU A 24 6.02 1.53 7.93
N ASN A 25 6.26 0.35 8.51
CA ASN A 25 7.46 0.08 9.32
C ASN A 25 8.74 0.18 8.47
N ALA A 26 8.76 -0.42 7.29
CA ALA A 26 9.90 -0.37 6.38
C ALA A 26 10.23 1.06 5.96
N ARG A 27 9.21 1.86 5.60
CA ARG A 27 9.38 3.29 5.29
C ARG A 27 9.94 4.07 6.47
N THR A 28 9.36 3.90 7.66
CA THR A 28 9.72 4.68 8.84
C THR A 28 11.11 4.30 9.37
N ARG A 29 11.39 3.00 9.50
CA ARG A 29 12.69 2.52 9.99
C ARG A 29 13.80 2.72 8.96
N GLY A 30 13.53 2.52 7.67
CA GLY A 30 14.52 2.77 6.61
C GLY A 30 14.93 4.23 6.46
N GLN A 31 14.07 5.18 6.84
CA GLN A 31 14.41 6.61 6.80
C GLN A 31 15.26 7.07 8.00
N TYR A 32 15.13 6.42 9.16
CA TYR A 32 15.66 6.96 10.42
C TYR A 32 16.55 6.00 11.22
N LEU A 33 16.65 4.73 10.83
CA LEU A 33 17.40 3.68 11.54
C LEU A 33 18.21 2.82 10.55
N SER A 34 19.23 2.10 11.04
CA SER A 34 19.85 1.03 10.25
C SER A 34 18.92 -0.18 10.20
N TYR A 35 17.93 -0.13 9.32
CA TYR A 35 16.94 -1.18 9.18
C TYR A 35 17.41 -2.21 8.15
N GLY A 36 17.76 -3.41 8.61
CA GLY A 36 17.93 -4.57 7.74
C GLY A 36 16.57 -5.10 7.35
N LEU A 37 16.12 -4.77 6.14
CA LEU A 37 14.94 -5.40 5.53
C LEU A 37 15.43 -6.59 4.72
N ASP A 38 14.96 -7.78 5.04
CA ASP A 38 15.31 -8.95 4.23
C ASP A 38 14.60 -8.91 2.86
N ARG A 39 15.01 -9.81 1.98
CA ARG A 39 14.51 -9.85 0.61
C ARG A 39 13.00 -10.13 0.56
N GLU A 40 12.50 -11.03 1.42
CA GLU A 40 11.10 -11.46 1.39
C GLU A 40 10.19 -10.31 1.79
N ASP A 41 10.50 -9.65 2.91
CA ASP A 41 9.77 -8.49 3.37
C ASP A 41 9.87 -7.32 2.37
N ALA A 42 11.01 -7.14 1.71
CA ALA A 42 11.18 -6.14 0.65
C ALA A 42 10.26 -6.42 -0.55
N GLU A 43 10.12 -7.68 -0.96
CA GLU A 43 9.20 -8.08 -2.03
C GLU A 43 7.74 -7.85 -1.64
N ILE A 44 7.37 -8.17 -0.39
CA ILE A 44 6.02 -7.90 0.13
C ILE A 44 5.73 -6.39 0.08
N CYS A 45 6.66 -5.57 0.58
CA CYS A 45 6.55 -4.11 0.56
C CYS A 45 6.37 -3.56 -0.87
N LEU A 46 7.17 -4.05 -1.83
CA LEU A 46 7.07 -3.63 -3.23
C LEU A 46 5.73 -4.01 -3.84
N ASN A 47 5.24 -5.21 -3.57
CA ASN A 47 3.97 -5.70 -4.12
C ASN A 47 2.78 -4.92 -3.55
N ILE A 48 2.73 -4.70 -2.24
CA ILE A 48 1.63 -3.93 -1.64
C ILE A 48 1.66 -2.46 -2.09
N ALA A 49 2.84 -1.86 -2.28
CA ALA A 49 2.95 -0.51 -2.84
C ALA A 49 2.36 -0.40 -4.26
N LYS A 50 2.60 -1.40 -5.12
CA LYS A 50 1.99 -1.46 -6.46
C LYS A 50 0.47 -1.59 -6.39
N GLU A 51 -0.03 -2.44 -5.49
CA GLU A 51 -1.48 -2.58 -5.27
C GLU A 51 -2.12 -1.26 -4.81
N ILE A 52 -1.49 -0.53 -3.88
CA ILE A 52 -1.93 0.80 -3.46
C ILE A 52 -2.00 1.73 -4.67
N ILE A 53 -0.93 1.85 -5.46
CA ILE A 53 -0.91 2.73 -6.64
C ILE A 53 -2.07 2.40 -7.59
N ASN A 54 -2.37 1.13 -7.82
CA ASN A 54 -3.49 0.71 -8.66
C ASN A 54 -4.84 1.10 -8.06
N LEU A 55 -5.03 0.93 -6.74
CA LEU A 55 -6.23 1.39 -6.04
C LEU A 55 -6.41 2.90 -6.17
N MET A 56 -5.34 3.66 -6.00
CA MET A 56 -5.39 5.12 -6.06
C MET A 56 -5.67 5.61 -7.49
N LYS A 57 -5.09 4.98 -8.52
CA LYS A 57 -5.44 5.23 -9.93
C LYS A 57 -6.93 4.96 -10.20
N LYS A 58 -7.50 3.91 -9.59
CA LYS A 58 -8.93 3.61 -9.72
C LYS A 58 -9.81 4.70 -9.06
N ILE A 59 -9.40 5.20 -7.89
CA ILE A 59 -10.15 6.23 -7.14
C ILE A 59 -10.09 7.59 -7.84
N TRP A 60 -8.89 8.04 -8.21
CA TRP A 60 -8.66 9.40 -8.71
C TRP A 60 -8.58 9.52 -10.23
N GLY A 61 -8.48 8.41 -10.96
CA GLY A 61 -8.32 8.41 -12.41
C GLY A 61 -7.11 9.24 -12.85
N ASN A 62 -7.31 10.11 -13.84
CA ASN A 62 -6.25 10.97 -14.39
C ASN A 62 -5.77 12.07 -13.42
N LYS A 63 -6.48 12.30 -12.30
CA LYS A 63 -6.03 13.23 -11.24
C LYS A 63 -5.02 12.59 -10.31
N TRP A 64 -4.72 11.30 -10.48
CA TRP A 64 -3.75 10.60 -9.66
C TRP A 64 -2.32 11.04 -10.05
N CYS A 65 -1.70 11.82 -9.17
CA CYS A 65 -0.33 12.37 -9.32
C CYS A 65 -0.17 13.44 -10.43
N SER A 66 -1.23 14.19 -10.74
CA SER A 66 -1.11 15.45 -11.49
C SER A 66 -0.59 16.55 -10.58
N ASP A 67 0.32 17.39 -11.09
CA ASP A 67 0.85 18.59 -10.42
C ASP A 67 -0.27 19.56 -9.94
#